data_AF-A0AAV8X172-F1
#
_entry.id   AF-A0AAV8X172-F1
#
_cell.length_a   1.000
_cell.length_b   1.000
_cell.length_c   1.000
_cell.angle_alpha   90.00
_cell.angle_beta   90.00
_cell.angle_gamma   90.00
#
_symmetry.space_group_name_H-M   'P 1'
#
loop_
_entity.id
_entity.type
_entity.pdbx_description
1 polymer ?
#
loop_
_entity_poly.entity_id
_entity_poly.type
_entity_poly.pdbx_seq_one_letter_code
_entity_poly.pdbx_strand_id
1 'polypeptide(L)'
;MLLNQYIKDDEREDIDPIDFLKLLEDARSVIPEVPDYSYVYGTYDLNKVPEPKPRKERVKVVKEKVQKKEPEKITNLDKDEEGIEEIVKVLHEVLNEKFMANNEEPISYYDYIIDTDSFSNTVENMFYFAFLIRDGKAEIDLSKWGYLEVY
;
A
#
# COMPACT_ATOMS: atom_id res chain seq x y z
N MET A 1 -12.17 24.20 -31.41
CA MET A 1 -11.13 25.21 -31.12
C MET A 1 -11.33 25.81 -29.72
N LEU A 2 -11.64 24.98 -28.72
CA LEU A 2 -11.94 25.41 -27.33
C LEU A 2 -11.51 24.33 -26.31
N LEU A 3 -10.38 23.64 -26.56
CA LEU A 3 -9.84 22.63 -25.62
C LEU A 3 -8.40 22.93 -25.17
N ASN A 4 -7.75 23.96 -25.73
CA ASN A 4 -6.36 24.31 -25.42
C ASN A 4 -6.24 25.48 -24.43
N GLN A 5 -7.34 25.86 -23.77
CA GLN A 5 -7.38 27.03 -22.89
C GLN A 5 -7.65 26.70 -21.43
N TYR A 6 -7.72 25.40 -21.09
CA TYR A 6 -8.00 24.91 -19.73
C TYR A 6 -6.78 24.21 -19.06
N ILE A 7 -5.57 24.41 -19.61
CA ILE A 7 -4.30 23.96 -19.00
C ILE A 7 -3.53 25.17 -18.46
N LYS A 8 -4.24 26.11 -17.83
CA LYS A 8 -3.61 27.19 -17.08
C LYS A 8 -4.26 27.26 -15.71
N ASP A 9 -3.38 27.37 -14.72
CA ASP A 9 -3.67 27.64 -13.32
C ASP A 9 -3.94 26.39 -12.45
N ASP A 10 -3.00 25.42 -12.50
CA ASP A 10 -2.61 24.69 -11.29
C ASP A 10 -1.51 25.53 -10.64
N GLU A 11 -1.90 26.56 -9.88
CA GLU A 11 -1.02 27.26 -8.95
C GLU A 11 -0.63 26.29 -7.83
N ARG A 12 0.18 25.28 -8.16
CA ARG A 12 1.14 24.79 -7.19
C ARG A 12 2.12 25.93 -7.06
N GLU A 13 2.09 26.61 -5.92
CA GLU A 13 3.23 27.43 -5.52
C GLU A 13 4.44 26.52 -5.57
N ASP A 14 5.20 26.61 -6.67
CA ASP A 14 6.48 25.95 -6.80
C ASP A 14 7.31 26.49 -5.64
N ILE A 15 7.44 25.70 -4.57
CA ILE A 15 8.20 26.09 -3.39
C ILE A 15 9.60 26.39 -3.89
N ASP A 16 9.95 27.68 -3.91
CA ASP A 16 11.25 28.10 -4.39
C ASP A 16 12.28 27.43 -3.47
N PRO A 17 13.38 26.85 -3.99
CA PRO A 17 14.38 26.20 -3.15
C PRO A 17 14.92 27.09 -2.02
N ILE A 18 14.78 28.41 -2.17
CA ILE A 18 15.10 29.43 -1.18
C ILE A 18 14.16 29.37 0.05
N ASP A 19 12.89 28.98 -0.13
CA ASP A 19 11.93 28.91 0.97
C ASP A 19 12.22 27.74 1.91
N PHE A 20 12.80 26.64 1.41
CA PHE A 20 13.36 25.58 2.26
C PHE A 20 14.52 26.09 3.14
N LEU A 21 15.36 27.00 2.63
CA LEU A 21 16.47 27.56 3.41
C LEU A 21 15.98 28.46 4.55
N LYS A 22 14.90 29.23 4.33
CA LYS A 22 14.26 30.02 5.39
C LYS A 22 13.68 29.11 6.48
N LEU A 23 13.02 28.02 6.09
CA LEU A 23 12.48 27.05 7.02
C LEU A 23 13.56 26.40 7.90
N LEU A 24 14.75 26.14 7.34
CA LEU A 24 15.88 25.60 8.10
C LEU A 24 16.38 26.57 9.18
N GLU A 25 16.33 27.88 8.93
CA GLU A 25 16.73 28.90 9.89
C GLU A 25 15.79 28.90 11.12
N ASP A 26 14.48 28.80 10.88
CA ASP A 26 13.47 28.67 11.94
C ASP A 26 13.57 27.32 12.67
N ALA A 27 13.74 26.22 11.93
CA ALA A 27 13.84 24.87 12.48
C ALA A 27 15.04 24.71 13.43
N ARG A 28 16.13 25.45 13.19
CA ARG A 28 17.33 25.46 14.04
C ARG A 28 17.08 26.05 15.43
N SER A 29 16.04 26.88 15.59
CA SER A 29 15.64 27.39 16.91
C SER A 29 14.84 26.35 17.72
N VAL A 30 14.17 25.41 17.03
CA VAL A 30 13.32 24.37 17.63
C VAL A 30 14.10 23.07 17.87
N ILE A 31 15.06 22.77 16.99
CA ILE A 31 15.91 21.58 17.04
C ILE A 31 17.28 22.01 17.58
N PRO A 32 17.54 21.83 18.89
CA PRO A 32 18.70 22.43 19.54
C PRO A 32 20.04 21.91 18.99
N GLU A 33 20.14 20.62 18.66
CA GLU A 33 21.30 20.01 18.01
C GLU A 33 20.86 18.80 17.18
N VAL A 34 21.33 18.70 15.94
CA VAL A 34 21.23 17.46 15.17
C VAL A 34 22.35 16.54 15.68
N PRO A 35 22.03 15.33 16.18
CA PRO A 35 23.08 14.40 16.60
C PRO A 35 23.99 14.07 15.43
N ASP A 36 25.30 14.15 15.65
CA ASP A 36 26.28 13.78 14.64
C ASP A 36 26.31 12.24 14.54
N TYR A 37 25.54 11.69 13.60
CA TYR A 37 25.43 10.25 13.40
C TYR A 37 26.62 9.74 12.57
N SER A 38 27.68 9.26 13.23
CA SER A 38 28.77 8.53 12.58
C SER A 38 28.39 7.07 12.26
N TYR A 39 27.23 6.85 11.62
CA TYR A 39 26.64 5.51 11.43
C TYR A 39 26.62 4.98 10.00
N VAL A 40 27.37 5.57 9.05
CA VAL A 40 27.38 5.03 7.68
C VAL A 40 27.93 3.59 7.61
N TYR A 41 28.77 3.18 8.57
CA TYR A 41 29.34 1.83 8.63
C TYR A 41 29.02 1.03 9.91
N GLY A 42 28.29 1.59 10.88
CA GLY A 42 28.00 0.91 12.14
C GLY A 42 29.26 0.34 12.83
N THR A 43 29.26 -0.95 13.15
CA THR A 43 30.40 -1.70 13.74
C THR A 43 31.37 -2.29 12.69
N TYR A 44 31.22 -1.92 11.42
CA TYR A 44 32.00 -2.48 10.33
C TYR A 44 33.41 -1.88 10.32
N ASP A 45 34.40 -2.68 10.75
CA ASP A 45 35.80 -2.30 10.69
C ASP A 45 36.32 -2.43 9.26
N LEU A 46 36.43 -1.30 8.56
CA LEU A 46 36.92 -1.24 7.17
C LEU A 46 38.35 -1.77 7.01
N ASN A 47 39.13 -1.83 8.11
CA ASN A 47 40.48 -2.40 8.09
C ASN A 47 40.48 -3.92 8.19
N LYS A 48 39.34 -4.52 8.54
CA LYS A 48 39.20 -5.97 8.74
C LYS A 48 38.59 -6.59 7.50
N VAL A 49 39.42 -6.81 6.49
CA VAL A 49 39.03 -7.58 5.30
C VAL A 49 38.63 -8.99 5.76
N PRO A 50 37.40 -9.47 5.47
CA PRO A 50 36.97 -10.79 5.91
C PRO A 50 37.88 -11.84 5.28
N GLU A 51 38.60 -12.58 6.12
CA GLU A 51 39.45 -13.69 5.65
C GLU A 51 38.57 -14.73 4.95
N PRO A 52 38.99 -15.24 3.77
CA PRO A 52 38.25 -16.28 3.06
C PRO A 52 38.23 -17.53 3.94
N LYS A 53 37.08 -17.81 4.55
CA LYS A 53 36.91 -19.02 5.37
C LYS A 53 37.24 -20.24 4.51
N PRO A 54 38.15 -21.13 4.95
CA PRO A 54 38.48 -22.33 4.20
C PRO A 54 37.20 -23.13 4.00
N ARG A 55 36.91 -23.43 2.73
CA ARG A 55 35.72 -24.17 2.33
C ARG A 55 35.84 -25.56 2.94
N LYS A 56 35.11 -25.82 4.03
CA LYS A 56 35.02 -27.17 4.60
C LYS A 56 34.57 -28.11 3.48
N GLU A 57 35.38 -29.11 3.18
CA GLU A 57 35.00 -30.14 2.22
C GLU A 57 33.69 -30.76 2.70
N ARG A 58 32.71 -30.73 1.81
CA ARG A 58 31.39 -31.25 2.10
C ARG A 58 31.52 -32.77 2.16
N VAL A 59 31.57 -33.33 3.36
CA VAL A 59 31.40 -34.78 3.54
C VAL A 59 30.06 -35.13 2.90
N LYS A 60 30.10 -35.89 1.81
CA LYS A 60 28.89 -36.43 1.17
C LYS A 60 28.34 -37.49 2.12
N VAL A 61 27.53 -37.06 3.08
CA VAL A 61 26.58 -37.97 3.74
C VAL A 61 25.72 -38.52 2.62
N VAL A 62 25.76 -39.85 2.44
CA VAL A 62 24.87 -40.57 1.54
C VAL A 62 23.48 -40.18 1.96
N LYS A 63 22.83 -39.34 1.15
CA LYS A 63 21.43 -39.00 1.36
C LYS A 63 20.68 -40.29 1.13
N GLU A 64 20.25 -40.95 2.20
CA GLU A 64 19.07 -41.80 2.12
C GLU A 64 18.02 -41.01 1.35
N LYS A 65 17.29 -41.69 0.46
CA LYS A 65 16.31 -41.09 -0.44
C LYS A 65 15.21 -40.42 0.40
N VAL A 66 15.48 -39.21 0.89
CA VAL A 66 14.47 -38.33 1.44
C VAL A 66 13.56 -38.03 0.26
N GLN A 67 12.36 -38.61 0.33
CA GLN A 67 11.30 -38.32 -0.63
C GLN A 67 11.21 -36.80 -0.73
N LYS A 68 11.35 -36.27 -1.95
CA LYS A 68 11.09 -34.85 -2.19
C LYS A 68 9.64 -34.62 -1.76
N LYS A 69 9.44 -33.95 -0.63
CA LYS A 69 8.12 -33.48 -0.23
C LYS A 69 7.76 -32.41 -1.26
N GLU A 70 6.88 -32.76 -2.19
CA GLU A 70 6.25 -31.76 -3.05
C GLU A 70 5.55 -30.74 -2.13
N PRO A 71 5.61 -29.43 -2.44
CA PRO A 71 4.84 -28.47 -1.69
C PRO A 71 3.37 -28.89 -1.75
N GLU A 72 2.75 -29.03 -0.57
CA GLU A 72 1.33 -29.39 -0.48
C GLU A 72 0.53 -28.35 -1.25
N LYS A 73 -0.17 -28.78 -2.31
CA LYS A 73 -1.17 -27.95 -2.97
C LYS A 73 -2.20 -27.61 -1.90
N ILE A 74 -2.32 -26.33 -1.61
CA ILE A 74 -3.25 -25.78 -0.63
C ILE A 74 -4.66 -26.03 -1.18
N THR A 75 -5.33 -27.08 -0.72
CA THR A 75 -6.70 -27.46 -1.12
C THR A 75 -7.77 -26.60 -0.44
N ASN A 76 -7.37 -25.57 0.31
CA ASN A 76 -8.30 -24.71 1.05
C ASN A 76 -8.84 -23.53 0.22
N LEU A 77 -8.25 -23.26 -0.96
CA LEU A 77 -8.65 -22.16 -1.83
C LEU A 77 -10.15 -22.19 -2.16
N ASP A 78 -10.71 -23.36 -2.48
CA ASP A 78 -12.12 -23.46 -2.87
C ASP A 78 -13.09 -23.06 -1.75
N LYS A 79 -12.74 -23.30 -0.48
CA LYS A 79 -13.56 -22.86 0.69
C LYS A 79 -13.35 -21.41 1.04
N ASP A 80 -12.13 -20.92 0.86
CA ASP A 80 -11.79 -19.52 1.11
C ASP A 80 -12.46 -18.62 0.04
N GLU A 81 -12.59 -19.11 -1.19
CA GLU A 81 -13.29 -18.43 -2.30
C GLU A 81 -14.79 -18.24 -2.02
N GLU A 82 -15.50 -19.26 -1.53
CA GLU A 82 -16.93 -19.15 -1.16
C GLU A 82 -17.15 -18.07 -0.09
N GLY A 83 -16.26 -17.96 0.90
CA GLY A 83 -16.32 -16.91 1.92
C GLY A 83 -16.05 -15.51 1.37
N ILE A 84 -15.13 -15.39 0.41
CA ILE A 84 -14.82 -14.11 -0.24
C ILE A 84 -16.02 -13.61 -1.04
N GLU A 85 -16.69 -14.48 -1.80
CA GLU A 85 -17.86 -14.10 -2.60
C GLU A 85 -19.01 -13.57 -1.74
N GLU A 86 -19.26 -14.19 -0.59
CA GLU A 86 -20.30 -13.75 0.33
C GLU A 86 -19.97 -12.38 0.95
N ILE A 87 -18.71 -12.15 1.34
CA ILE A 87 -18.25 -10.85 1.84
C ILE A 87 -18.41 -9.76 0.77
N VAL A 88 -17.95 -10.03 -0.46
CA VAL A 88 -18.06 -9.08 -1.58
C VAL A 88 -19.52 -8.73 -1.87
N LYS A 89 -20.43 -9.71 -1.77
CA LYS A 89 -21.87 -9.49 -1.94
C LYS A 89 -22.44 -8.57 -0.85
N VAL A 90 -22.11 -8.82 0.41
CA VAL A 90 -22.53 -7.95 1.53
C VAL A 90 -21.98 -6.54 1.35
N LEU A 91 -20.71 -6.40 0.95
CA LEU A 91 -20.09 -5.11 0.68
C LEU A 91 -20.88 -4.33 -0.38
N HIS A 92 -21.23 -4.99 -1.49
CA HIS A 92 -22.04 -4.40 -2.56
C HIS A 92 -23.44 -3.99 -2.11
N GLU A 93 -24.11 -4.78 -1.26
CA GLU A 93 -25.41 -4.44 -0.70
C GLU A 93 -25.32 -3.17 0.16
N VAL A 94 -24.33 -3.09 1.05
CA VAL A 94 -24.08 -1.90 1.90
C VAL A 94 -23.74 -0.66 1.07
N LEU A 95 -22.98 -0.83 -0.03
CA LEU A 95 -22.65 0.27 -0.92
C LEU A 95 -23.91 0.83 -1.60
N ASN A 96 -24.78 -0.06 -2.10
CA ASN A 96 -26.06 0.32 -2.69
C ASN A 96 -26.97 1.03 -1.69
N GLU A 97 -27.08 0.52 -0.46
CA GLU A 97 -27.88 1.15 0.58
C GLU A 97 -27.40 2.57 0.88
N LYS A 98 -26.08 2.77 1.02
CA LYS A 98 -25.49 4.10 1.23
C LYS A 98 -25.72 5.01 0.03
N PHE A 99 -25.66 4.48 -1.20
CA PHE A 99 -25.82 5.27 -2.42
C PHE A 99 -27.25 5.78 -2.56
N MET A 100 -28.23 4.90 -2.31
CA MET A 100 -29.65 5.25 -2.29
C MET A 100 -29.98 6.22 -1.16
N ALA A 101 -29.39 6.03 0.03
CA ALA A 101 -29.57 6.96 1.15
C ALA A 101 -28.96 8.35 0.88
N ASN A 102 -27.94 8.41 0.00
CA ASN A 102 -27.27 9.64 -0.40
C ASN A 102 -27.87 10.27 -1.67
N ASN A 103 -29.16 10.04 -1.97
CA ASN A 103 -29.84 10.57 -3.15
C ASN A 103 -29.17 10.20 -4.49
N GLU A 104 -28.58 9.01 -4.59
CA GLU A 104 -27.86 8.56 -5.79
C GLU A 104 -26.65 9.45 -6.13
N GLU A 105 -26.09 10.15 -5.12
CA GLU A 105 -24.83 10.87 -5.28
C GLU A 105 -23.62 9.97 -4.98
N PRO A 106 -22.50 10.14 -5.73
CA PRO A 106 -21.29 9.37 -5.53
C PRO A 106 -20.73 9.42 -4.11
N ILE A 107 -20.31 8.27 -3.58
CA ILE A 107 -19.83 8.14 -2.18
C ILE A 107 -18.32 8.28 -2.12
N SER A 108 -17.77 8.94 -1.11
CA SER A 108 -16.32 8.95 -0.87
C SER A 108 -15.78 7.53 -0.67
N TYR A 109 -14.78 7.13 -1.47
CA TYR A 109 -14.13 5.81 -1.33
C TYR A 109 -13.58 5.61 0.08
N TYR A 110 -12.87 6.60 0.60
CA TYR A 110 -12.22 6.52 1.91
C TYR A 110 -13.22 6.36 3.06
N ASP A 111 -14.36 7.05 3.02
CA ASP A 111 -15.41 6.93 4.04
C ASP A 111 -16.13 5.58 3.98
N TYR A 112 -15.98 4.87 2.87
CA TYR A 112 -16.54 3.55 2.67
C TYR A 112 -15.59 2.41 3.09
N ILE A 113 -14.30 2.50 2.77
CA ILE A 113 -13.32 1.43 3.04
C ILE A 113 -12.60 1.54 4.40
N ILE A 114 -12.45 2.74 4.98
CA ILE A 114 -11.65 2.94 6.19
C ILE A 114 -12.39 2.42 7.43
N ASP A 115 -11.72 1.54 8.16
CA ASP A 115 -12.06 1.14 9.52
C ASP A 115 -11.16 1.91 10.51
N THR A 116 -11.77 2.71 11.39
CA THR A 116 -11.04 3.55 12.37
C THR A 116 -10.42 2.74 13.50
N ASP A 117 -10.89 1.52 13.74
CA ASP A 117 -10.44 0.66 14.83
C ASP A 117 -9.36 -0.32 14.38
N SER A 118 -9.30 -0.65 13.08
CA SER A 118 -8.36 -1.63 12.52
C SER A 118 -7.86 -1.29 11.12
N PHE A 119 -6.56 -1.02 11.01
CA PHE A 119 -5.90 -0.85 9.71
C PHE A 119 -5.91 -2.14 8.87
N SER A 120 -5.78 -3.31 9.50
CA SER A 120 -5.83 -4.58 8.78
C SER A 120 -7.18 -4.78 8.09
N ASN A 121 -8.27 -4.42 8.76
CA ASN A 121 -9.62 -4.48 8.19
C ASN A 121 -9.75 -3.51 7.01
N THR A 122 -9.14 -2.32 7.10
CA THR A 122 -9.11 -1.38 5.98
C THR A 122 -8.42 -1.99 4.75
N VAL A 123 -7.29 -2.69 4.94
CA VAL A 123 -6.59 -3.37 3.83
C VAL A 123 -7.43 -4.52 3.26
N GLU A 124 -8.11 -5.28 4.11
CA GLU A 124 -9.05 -6.33 3.68
C GLU A 124 -10.25 -5.74 2.90
N ASN A 125 -10.83 -4.64 3.37
CA ASN A 125 -11.90 -3.92 2.66
C ASN A 125 -11.44 -3.45 1.28
N MET A 126 -10.22 -2.92 1.16
CA MET A 126 -9.63 -2.56 -0.13
C MET A 126 -9.48 -3.77 -1.04
N PHE A 127 -9.06 -4.92 -0.50
CA PHE A 127 -8.95 -6.17 -1.25
C PHE A 127 -10.31 -6.65 -1.75
N TYR A 128 -11.35 -6.66 -0.91
CA TYR A 128 -12.71 -7.03 -1.31
C TYR A 128 -13.30 -6.05 -2.33
N PHE A 129 -13.07 -4.75 -2.15
CA PHE A 129 -13.55 -3.72 -3.08
C PHE A 129 -12.96 -3.87 -4.48
N ALA A 130 -11.73 -4.37 -4.60
CA ALA A 130 -11.11 -4.62 -5.90
C ALA A 130 -11.91 -5.64 -6.74
N PHE A 131 -12.63 -6.59 -6.11
CA PHE A 131 -13.53 -7.50 -6.82
C PHE A 131 -14.77 -6.79 -7.38
N LEU A 132 -15.30 -5.79 -6.66
CA LEU A 132 -16.42 -4.99 -7.16
C LEU A 132 -16.04 -4.21 -8.41
N ILE A 133 -14.85 -3.59 -8.43
CA ILE A 133 -14.32 -2.91 -9.62
C ILE A 133 -14.09 -3.91 -10.75
N ARG A 134 -13.43 -5.04 -10.47
CA ARG A 134 -13.13 -6.08 -11.47
C ARG A 134 -14.41 -6.60 -12.14
N ASP A 135 -15.47 -6.79 -11.35
CA ASP A 135 -16.75 -7.31 -11.82
C ASP A 135 -17.66 -6.22 -12.40
N GLY A 136 -17.22 -4.95 -12.41
CA GLY A 136 -17.98 -3.82 -12.97
C GLY A 136 -19.18 -3.38 -12.14
N LYS A 137 -19.22 -3.73 -10.84
CA LYS A 137 -20.30 -3.38 -9.90
C LYS A 137 -20.08 -2.02 -9.21
N ALA A 138 -18.86 -1.49 -9.28
CA ALA A 138 -18.51 -0.19 -8.75
C ALA A 138 -17.38 0.44 -9.58
N GLU A 139 -17.35 1.77 -9.63
CA GLU A 139 -16.29 2.55 -10.28
C GLU A 139 -15.76 3.61 -9.32
N ILE A 140 -14.46 3.94 -9.44
CA ILE A 140 -13.84 5.04 -8.71
C ILE A 140 -13.57 6.19 -9.69
N ASP A 141 -14.21 7.33 -9.47
CA ASP A 141 -13.89 8.59 -10.14
C ASP A 141 -12.72 9.29 -9.42
N LEU A 142 -11.55 9.25 -10.05
CA LEU A 142 -10.33 9.90 -9.58
C LEU A 142 -10.27 11.41 -9.94
N SER A 143 -11.22 11.93 -10.73
CA SER A 143 -11.24 13.34 -11.14
C SER A 143 -11.58 14.29 -9.99
N LYS A 144 -12.33 13.79 -8.99
CA LYS A 144 -12.69 14.51 -7.78
C LYS A 144 -12.46 13.56 -6.59
N TRP A 145 -11.29 13.62 -5.95
CA TRP A 145 -10.99 13.01 -4.65
C TRP A 145 -11.38 11.51 -4.42
N GLY A 146 -11.70 10.73 -5.45
CA GLY A 146 -12.03 9.30 -5.33
C GLY A 146 -13.49 9.02 -4.93
N TYR A 147 -14.46 9.60 -5.64
CA TYR A 147 -15.87 9.27 -5.43
C TYR A 147 -16.28 7.96 -6.13
N LEU A 148 -17.27 7.27 -5.59
CA LEU A 148 -17.74 5.95 -6.01
C LEU A 148 -19.08 6.05 -6.73
N GLU A 149 -19.16 5.47 -7.92
CA GLU A 149 -20.41 5.23 -8.65
C GLU A 149 -20.76 3.72 -8.61
N VAL A 150 -22.06 3.42 -8.55
CA VAL A 150 -22.60 2.05 -8.46
C VAL A 150 -23.43 1.75 -9.71
N TYR A 151 -23.31 0.54 -10.26
CA TYR A 151 -23.94 0.12 -11.53
C TYR A 151 -24.76 -1.17 -11.40
#